data_AF-A0AAN1HSQ8-F1
#
_entry.id   AF-A0AAN1HSQ8-F1
#
_cell.length_a   1.000
_cell.length_b   1.000
_cell.length_c   1.000
_cell.angle_alpha   90.00
_cell.angle_beta   90.00
_cell.angle_gamma   90.00
#
_symmetry.space_group_name_H-M   'P 1'
#
loop_
_entity.id
_entity.type
_entity.pdbx_description
1 polymer ?
#
loop_
_entity_poly.entity_id
_entity_poly.type
_entity_poly.pdbx_seq_one_letter_code
_entity_poly.pdbx_strand_id
1 'polypeptide(L)' 'MIASTRVLAELDTVAKALSETYRRTKCLEEGTPDPDGSFEEIQADLHWLWERWKQMRSIMRADLGIHDDGSRP' A
#
# COMPACT_ATOMS: atom_id res chain seq x y z
N MET A 1 20.59 3.66 -10.86
CA MET A 1 19.27 3.22 -11.34
C MET A 1 18.30 4.37 -11.15
N ILE A 2 17.69 4.86 -12.22
CA ILE A 2 16.56 5.80 -12.13
C ILE A 2 15.32 4.90 -12.08
N ALA A 3 14.55 4.96 -11.00
CA ALA A 3 13.32 4.18 -10.89
C ALA A 3 12.38 4.53 -12.05
N SER A 4 11.81 3.51 -12.70
CA SER A 4 10.87 3.72 -13.80
C SER A 4 9.71 4.62 -13.34
N THR A 5 9.33 5.61 -14.14
CA THR A 5 8.26 6.59 -13.84
C THR A 5 6.97 5.92 -13.38
N ARG A 6 6.70 4.70 -13.88
CA ARG A 6 5.54 3.90 -13.49
C ARG A 6 5.59 3.39 -12.05
N VAL A 7 6.78 3.03 -11.57
CA VAL A 7 7.02 2.57 -10.20
C VAL A 7 6.84 3.73 -9.22
N LEU A 8 7.32 4.92 -9.58
CA LEU A 8 7.14 6.13 -8.77
C LEU A 8 5.66 6.54 -8.69
N ALA A 9 4.90 6.44 -9.80
CA ALA A 9 3.47 6.76 -9.81
C ALA A 9 2.63 5.81 -8.92
N GLU A 10 2.92 4.51 -8.95
CA GLU A 10 2.26 3.55 -8.06
C GLU A 10 2.66 3.79 -6.60
N LEU A 11 3.93 4.14 -6.33
CA LEU A 11 4.41 4.44 -4.98
C LEU A 11 3.74 5.67 -4.38
N ASP A 12 3.57 6.73 -5.17
CA ASP A 12 2.82 7.93 -4.77
C ASP A 12 1.35 7.61 -4.48
N THR A 13 0.75 6.73 -5.28
CA THR A 13 -0.64 6.31 -5.09
C THR A 13 -0.81 5.56 -3.77
N VAL A 14 0.09 4.62 -3.47
CA VAL A 14 0.09 3.87 -2.21
C VAL A 14 0.39 4.79 -1.02
N ALA A 15 1.33 5.73 -1.14
CA ALA A 15 1.67 6.66 -0.06
C ALA A 15 0.51 7.59 0.32
N LYS A 16 -0.25 8.08 -0.68
CA LYS A 16 -1.46 8.89 -0.47
C LYS A 16 -2.54 8.09 0.24
N ALA A 17 -2.84 6.89 -0.27
CA ALA A 17 -3.84 6.03 0.33
C ALA A 17 -3.48 5.64 1.77
N LEU A 18 -2.21 5.32 2.06
CA LEU A 18 -1.75 5.03 3.42
C LEU A 18 -1.94 6.22 4.37
N SER A 19 -1.65 7.43 3.89
CA SER A 19 -1.82 8.66 4.68
C SER A 19 -3.29 8.95 4.99
N GLU A 20 -4.18 8.71 4.02
CA GLU A 20 -5.64 8.86 4.17
C GLU A 20 -6.19 7.87 5.21
N THR A 21 -5.79 6.60 5.12
CA THR A 21 -6.23 5.56 6.06
C THR A 21 -5.67 5.78 7.46
N TYR A 22 -4.44 6.29 7.59
CA TYR A 22 -3.88 6.70 8.88
C TYR A 22 -4.68 7.86 9.51
N ARG A 23 -5.06 8.89 8.72
CA ARG A 23 -5.91 9.99 9.18
C ARG A 23 -7.24 9.47 9.71
N ARG A 24 -7.93 8.62 8.94
CA ARG A 24 -9.22 8.02 9.34
C ARG A 24 -9.10 7.21 10.65
N THR A 25 -8.02 6.44 10.80
CA THR A 25 -7.74 5.69 12.03
C THR A 25 -7.53 6.63 13.22
N LYS A 26 -6.82 7.75 13.05
CA LYS A 26 -6.60 8.75 14.09
C LYS A 26 -7.88 9.48 14.50
N CYS A 27 -8.71 9.88 13.54
CA CYS A 27 -10.01 10.47 13.80
C CYS A 27 -10.92 9.52 14.62
N LEU A 28 -10.87 8.22 14.33
CA LEU A 28 -11.59 7.21 15.10
C LEU A 28 -11.05 7.07 16.54
N GLU A 29 -9.72 7.04 16.72
CA GLU A 29 -9.06 7.00 18.04
C GLU A 29 -9.41 8.21 18.91
N GLU A 30 -9.54 9.39 18.31
CA GLU A 30 -9.88 10.65 18.97
C GLU A 30 -11.38 10.81 19.29
N GLY A 31 -12.22 9.84 18.91
CA GLY A 31 -13.66 9.87 19.16
C GLY A 31 -14.44 10.77 18.21
N THR A 32 -13.82 11.19 17.10
CA THR A 32 -14.43 11.98 16.03
C THR A 32 -14.33 11.23 14.69
N PRO A 33 -15.02 10.07 14.53
CA PRO A 33 -15.01 9.35 13.28
C PRO A 33 -15.53 10.24 12.14
N ASP A 34 -14.85 10.20 10.99
CA ASP A 34 -15.32 10.83 9.75
C ASP A 34 -16.70 10.23 9.42
N PRO A 35 -17.70 11.03 8.98
CA PRO A 35 -19.05 10.53 8.63
C PRO A 35 -19.08 9.33 7.68
N ASP A 36 -18.03 9.16 6.87
CA ASP A 36 -17.89 8.10 5.86
C ASP A 36 -16.87 7.00 6.28
N GLY A 37 -16.58 6.86 7.58
CA GLY A 37 -15.53 5.95 8.04
C GLY A 37 -16.00 5.00 9.14
N SER A 38 -16.61 3.87 8.76
CA SER A 38 -16.76 2.75 9.69
C SER A 38 -15.40 2.07 9.94
N PHE A 39 -15.27 1.40 11.10
CA PHE A 39 -14.08 0.60 11.39
C PHE A 39 -13.86 -0.50 10.33
N GLU A 40 -14.93 -1.11 9.81
CA GLU A 40 -14.84 -2.11 8.75
C GLU A 40 -14.32 -1.53 7.42
N GLU A 41 -14.69 -0.29 7.08
CA GLU A 41 -14.19 0.39 5.87
C GLU A 41 -12.71 0.73 5.98
N ILE A 42 -12.26 1.21 7.14
CA ILE A 42 -10.83 1.43 7.41
C ILE A 42 -10.04 0.12 7.33
N GLN A 43 -10.59 -0.97 7.86
CA GLN A 43 -9.95 -2.29 7.79
C GLN A 43 -9.88 -2.81 6.34
N ALA A 44 -10.93 -2.61 5.55
CA ALA A 44 -10.95 -2.96 4.13
C ALA A 44 -9.91 -2.15 3.32
N ASP A 45 -9.81 -0.84 3.58
CA ASP A 45 -8.82 0.04 2.96
C ASP A 45 -7.39 -0.40 3.29
N LEU A 46 -7.10 -0.72 4.56
CA LEU A 46 -5.79 -1.23 4.99
C LEU A 46 -5.44 -2.56 4.30
N HIS A 47 -6.40 -3.47 4.19
CA HIS A 47 -6.19 -4.75 3.52
C HIS A 47 -5.93 -4.57 2.02
N TRP A 48 -6.70 -3.69 1.37
CA TRP A 48 -6.48 -3.35 -0.04
C TRP A 48 -5.10 -2.73 -0.28
N LEU A 49 -4.71 -1.78 0.57
CA LEU A 49 -3.38 -1.16 0.55
C LEU A 49 -2.25 -2.19 0.69
N TRP A 50 -2.43 -3.16 1.59
CA TRP A 50 -1.46 -4.22 1.83
C TRP A 50 -1.25 -5.10 0.60
N GLU A 51 -2.32 -5.50 -0.07
CA GLU A 51 -2.22 -6.30 -1.31
C GLU A 51 -1.61 -5.49 -2.45
N ARG A 52 -1.96 -4.21 -2.58
CA ARG A 52 -1.37 -3.30 -3.56
C ARG A 52 0.14 -3.14 -3.36
N TRP A 53 0.57 -3.00 -2.11
CA TRP A 53 1.98 -2.90 -1.75
C TRP A 53 2.76 -4.19 -2.06
N LYS A 54 2.19 -5.37 -1.81
CA LYS A 54 2.80 -6.65 -2.21
C LYS A 54 2.98 -6.74 -3.73
N GLN A 55 1.97 -6.34 -4.49
CA GLN A 55 2.02 -6.35 -5.95
C GLN A 55 3.10 -5.41 -6.49
N MET A 56 3.17 -4.18 -5.97
CA MET A 56 4.24 -3.23 -6.29
C MET A 56 5.63 -3.80 -6.00
N ARG A 57 5.81 -4.40 -4.82
CA ARG A 57 7.09 -5.00 -4.43
C ARG A 57 7.50 -6.15 -5.34
N SER A 58 6.53 -6.95 -5.79
CA SER A 58 6.76 -8.01 -6.78
C SER A 58 7.21 -7.44 -8.13
N ILE A 59 6.55 -6.39 -8.63
CA ILE A 59 6.92 -5.71 -9.88
C ILE A 59 8.32 -5.08 -9.77
N MET A 60 8.63 -4.42 -8.67
CA MET A 60 9.96 -3.85 -8.42
C MET A 60 11.05 -4.92 -8.37
N ARG A 61 10.79 -6.07 -7.72
CA ARG A 61 11.75 -7.19 -7.69
C ARG A 61 11.99 -7.76 -9.09
N ALA A 62 10.94 -7.92 -9.88
CA ALA A 62 11.05 -8.37 -11.26
C ALA A 62 11.84 -7.37 -12.14
N ASP A 63 11.59 -6.06 -12.00
CA ASP A 63 12.33 -4.99 -12.70
C ASP A 63 13.83 -4.99 -12.33
N LEU A 64 14.15 -5.30 -11.08
CA LEU A 64 15.52 -5.45 -10.58
C LEU A 64 16.17 -6.80 -10.98
N GLY A 65 15.47 -7.68 -11.70
CA GLY A 65 15.94 -9.01 -12.06
C GLY A 65 16.00 -10.00 -10.88
N ILE A 66 15.40 -9.65 -9.74
CA ILE A 66 15.31 -10.50 -8.56
C ILE A 66 14.09 -11.41 -8.70
N HIS A 67 14.25 -12.49 -9.45
CA HIS A 67 13.33 -13.62 -9.36
C HIS A 67 13.58 -14.34 -8.03
N ASP A 68 12.52 -14.71 -7.33
CA ASP A 68 12.64 -15.63 -6.20
C ASP A 68 13.11 -16.96 -6.78
N ASP A 69 14.43 -17.18 -6.77
CA ASP A 69 15.06 -18.43 -7.17
C ASP A 69 14.77 -19.46 -6.07
N GLY A 70 13.51 -19.86 -6.01
CA GLY A 70 13.06 -21.02 -5.27
C GLY A 70 13.48 -22.28 -6.02
N SER A 71 14.79 -22.55 -6.10
CA SER A 71 15.36 -23.87 -6.40
C SER A 71 16.87 -23.85 -6.22
N ARG A 72 17.35 -24.21 -5.03
CA ARG A 72 18.68 -24.82 -4.90
C ARG A 72 18.50 -26.30 -4.52
N PRO A 73 19.11 -27.24 -5.26
CA PRO A 73 18.98 -28.69 -5.04
C PRO A 73 19.60 -29.14 -3.71
#